data_AF-A0A359IEM7-F1
#
_entry.id   AF-A0A359IEM7-F1
#
_cell.length_a   1.000
_cell.length_b   1.000
_cell.length_c   1.000
_cell.angle_alpha   90.00
_cell.angle_beta   90.00
_cell.angle_gamma   90.00
#
_symmetry.space_group_name_H-M   'P 1'
#
loop_
_entity.id
_entity.type
_entity.pdbx_description
1 polymer ?
#
loop_
_entity_poly.entity_id
_entity_poly.type
_entity_poly.pdbx_seq_one_letter_code
_entity_poly.pdbx_strand_id
1 'polypeptide(L)'
;METKTSPGKAKLGVILTFLSLIGLVWVFECASANEWTAFMIVAEILLVIIFIAGFITSAVKTGCWKYVNTSIKDLEEQESIIINKALKTGYALFSIIALCLLIIFSIIAKSISIVMAVALILLAYLIPISIIAWTNNGKQS
;
A
#
# COMPACT_ATOMS: atom_id res chain seq x y z
N MET A 1 -23.70 -2.53 -6.13
CA MET A 1 -23.78 -3.90 -5.58
C MET A 1 -22.57 -4.07 -4.66
N GLU A 2 -22.73 -3.73 -3.38
CA GLU A 2 -21.66 -3.79 -2.39
C GLU A 2 -21.44 -5.25 -1.99
N THR A 3 -20.37 -5.87 -2.50
CA THR A 3 -20.06 -7.25 -2.18
C THR A 3 -19.45 -7.30 -0.79
N LYS A 4 -20.18 -7.85 0.18
CA LYS A 4 -19.72 -8.26 1.52
C LYS A 4 -18.53 -9.21 1.40
N THR A 5 -17.33 -8.70 1.19
CA THR A 5 -16.12 -9.51 1.25
C THR A 5 -15.87 -9.90 2.69
N SER A 6 -15.81 -11.20 2.97
CA SER A 6 -15.44 -11.75 4.28
C SER A 6 -14.20 -11.03 4.84
N PRO A 7 -14.17 -10.68 6.14
CA PRO A 7 -13.09 -9.91 6.76
C PRO A 7 -11.71 -10.57 6.61
N GLY A 8 -11.65 -11.90 6.43
CA GLY A 8 -10.40 -12.61 6.12
C GLY A 8 -9.87 -12.34 4.71
N LYS A 9 -10.74 -12.18 3.70
CA LYS A 9 -10.34 -11.92 2.31
C LYS A 9 -9.79 -10.49 2.14
N ALA A 10 -10.34 -9.53 2.86
CA ALA A 10 -9.84 -8.15 2.85
C ALA A 10 -8.42 -8.05 3.43
N LYS A 11 -8.17 -8.69 4.58
CA LYS A 11 -6.85 -8.73 5.22
C LYS A 11 -5.80 -9.42 4.34
N LEU A 12 -6.18 -10.54 3.71
CA LEU A 12 -5.30 -11.26 2.80
C LEU A 12 -4.95 -10.40 1.57
N GLY A 13 -5.92 -9.66 1.02
CA GLY A 13 -5.67 -8.71 -0.07
C GLY A 13 -4.68 -7.60 0.30
N VAL A 14 -4.77 -7.06 1.53
CA VAL A 14 -3.81 -6.05 2.00
C VAL A 14 -2.40 -6.62 2.10
N ILE A 15 -2.24 -7.80 2.74
CA ILE A 15 -0.94 -8.46 2.87
C ILE A 15 -0.34 -8.74 1.49
N LEU A 16 -1.15 -9.26 0.56
CA LEU A 16 -0.75 -9.54 -0.81
C LEU A 16 -0.28 -8.27 -1.53
N THR A 17 -0.94 -7.14 -1.30
CA THR A 17 -0.58 -5.83 -1.88
C THR A 17 0.75 -5.32 -1.35
N PHE A 18 1.01 -5.43 -0.04
CA PHE A 18 2.31 -5.03 0.52
C PHE A 18 3.43 -5.96 0.06
N LEU A 19 3.22 -7.28 0.08
CA LEU A 19 4.22 -8.25 -0.37
C LEU A 19 4.57 -8.09 -1.84
N SER A 20 3.57 -7.86 -2.70
CA SER A 20 3.80 -7.61 -4.12
C SER A 20 4.51 -6.29 -4.36
N LEU A 21 4.19 -5.22 -3.61
CA LEU A 21 4.91 -3.95 -3.72
C LEU A 21 6.39 -4.07 -3.31
N ILE A 22 6.66 -4.75 -2.19
CA ILE A 22 8.04 -5.03 -1.75
C ILE A 22 8.76 -5.89 -2.80
N GLY A 23 8.09 -6.91 -3.33
CA GLY A 23 8.61 -7.77 -4.38
C GLY A 23 8.97 -7.00 -5.65
N LEU A 24 8.11 -6.08 -6.11
CA LEU A 24 8.36 -5.24 -7.28
C LEU A 24 9.63 -4.42 -7.10
N VAL A 25 9.73 -3.70 -5.98
CA VAL A 25 10.92 -2.91 -5.68
C VAL A 25 12.16 -3.79 -5.62
N TRP A 26 12.06 -4.96 -4.98
CA TRP A 26 13.20 -5.87 -4.85
C TRP A 26 13.68 -6.44 -6.20
N VAL A 27 12.75 -6.94 -7.03
CA VAL A 27 13.07 -7.51 -8.34
C VAL A 27 13.66 -6.44 -9.25
N PHE A 28 13.05 -5.24 -9.29
CA PHE A 28 13.56 -4.12 -10.06
C PHE A 28 14.99 -3.72 -9.64
N GLU A 29 15.24 -3.55 -8.34
CA GLU A 29 16.56 -3.14 -7.83
C GLU A 29 17.62 -4.22 -8.06
N CYS A 30 17.24 -5.50 -8.03
CA CYS A 30 18.13 -6.63 -8.34
C CYS A 30 18.44 -6.72 -9.85
N ALA A 31 17.43 -6.57 -10.71
CA ALA A 31 17.57 -6.57 -12.16
C ALA A 31 18.37 -5.37 -12.65
N SER A 32 18.19 -4.21 -12.03
CA SER A 32 18.96 -3.00 -12.34
C SER A 32 20.44 -3.13 -11.94
N ALA A 33 20.79 -4.04 -11.02
CA ALA A 33 22.16 -4.27 -10.58
C ALA A 33 22.87 -5.41 -11.33
N ASN A 34 22.14 -6.44 -11.76
CA ASN A 34 22.72 -7.68 -12.32
C ASN A 34 22.32 -7.97 -13.79
N GLU A 35 21.74 -7.00 -14.48
CA GLU A 35 21.12 -7.10 -15.81
C GLU A 35 19.72 -7.74 -15.85
N TRP A 36 18.91 -7.32 -16.82
CA TRP A 36 17.55 -7.79 -16.99
C TRP A 36 17.52 -9.17 -17.66
N THR A 37 17.15 -10.18 -16.90
CA THR A 37 16.87 -11.52 -17.43
C THR A 37 15.39 -11.67 -17.80
N ALA A 38 15.08 -12.52 -18.79
CA ALA A 38 13.69 -12.82 -19.16
C ALA A 38 12.86 -13.31 -17.97
N PHE A 39 13.49 -14.07 -17.04
CA PHE A 39 12.85 -14.51 -15.80
C PHE A 39 12.46 -13.33 -14.90
N MET A 40 13.35 -12.35 -14.69
CA MET A 40 13.06 -11.15 -13.90
C MET A 40 11.93 -10.31 -14.51
N ILE A 41 11.90 -10.16 -15.84
CA ILE A 41 10.82 -9.45 -16.54
C ILE A 41 9.47 -10.14 -16.30
N VAL A 42 9.41 -11.46 -16.45
CA VAL A 42 8.17 -12.22 -16.21
C VAL A 42 7.74 -12.13 -14.75
N ALA A 43 8.69 -12.23 -13.81
CA ALA A 43 8.42 -12.09 -12.38
C ALA A 43 7.87 -10.70 -12.03
N GLU A 44 8.47 -9.63 -12.58
CA GLU A 44 8.02 -8.25 -12.40
C GLU A 44 6.57 -8.08 -12.89
N ILE A 45 6.26 -8.53 -14.11
CA ILE A 45 4.91 -8.45 -14.69
C ILE A 45 3.90 -9.19 -13.81
N LEU A 46 4.26 -10.38 -13.33
CA LEU A 46 3.39 -11.19 -12.49
C LEU A 46 3.13 -10.50 -11.14
N LEU A 47 4.16 -9.89 -10.53
CA LEU A 47 4.02 -9.10 -9.31
C LEU A 47 3.13 -7.86 -9.52
N VAL A 48 3.20 -7.19 -10.67
CA VAL A 48 2.30 -6.07 -11.01
C VAL A 48 0.85 -6.55 -11.04
N ILE A 49 0.58 -7.70 -11.67
CA ILE A 49 -0.78 -8.26 -11.73
C ILE A 49 -1.29 -8.61 -10.32
N ILE A 50 -0.46 -9.24 -9.50
CA ILE A 50 -0.79 -9.55 -8.10
C ILE A 50 -1.07 -8.28 -7.30
N PHE A 51 -0.24 -7.25 -7.47
CA PHE A 51 -0.42 -5.95 -6.81
C PHE A 51 -1.75 -5.32 -7.17
N ILE A 52 -2.09 -5.25 -8.46
CA ILE A 52 -3.35 -4.69 -8.95
C ILE A 52 -4.53 -5.49 -8.40
N ALA A 53 -4.49 -6.83 -8.48
CA ALA A 53 -5.55 -7.69 -7.98
C ALA A 53 -5.75 -7.55 -6.45
N GLY A 54 -4.65 -7.52 -5.70
CA GLY A 54 -4.63 -7.27 -4.26
C GLY A 54 -5.24 -5.92 -3.92
N PHE A 55 -4.78 -4.86 -4.59
CA PHE A 55 -5.25 -3.50 -4.37
C PHE A 55 -6.75 -3.34 -4.68
N ILE A 56 -7.23 -3.90 -5.80
CA ILE A 56 -8.64 -3.85 -6.15
C ILE A 56 -9.48 -4.57 -5.07
N THR A 57 -9.04 -5.74 -4.62
CA THR A 57 -9.78 -6.50 -3.61
C THR A 57 -9.73 -5.89 -2.22
N SER A 58 -8.63 -5.24 -1.84
CA SER A 58 -8.43 -4.70 -0.49
C SER A 58 -8.84 -3.25 -0.32
N ALA A 59 -8.69 -2.41 -1.35
CA ALA A 59 -8.91 -0.96 -1.26
C ALA A 59 -10.15 -0.51 -2.04
N VAL A 60 -10.35 -1.03 -3.26
CA VAL A 60 -11.45 -0.59 -4.14
C VAL A 60 -12.76 -1.26 -3.74
N LYS A 61 -12.78 -2.60 -3.64
CA LYS A 61 -13.99 -3.36 -3.30
C LYS A 61 -14.50 -3.11 -1.89
N THR A 62 -13.61 -2.78 -0.97
CA THR A 62 -13.94 -2.45 0.43
C THR A 62 -14.40 -1.00 0.61
N GLY A 63 -14.36 -0.18 -0.45
CA GLY A 63 -14.65 1.25 -0.38
C GLY A 63 -13.59 2.07 0.38
N CYS A 64 -12.55 1.43 0.93
CA CYS A 64 -11.53 2.11 1.73
C CYS A 64 -10.74 3.14 0.92
N TRP A 65 -10.61 2.93 -0.39
CA TRP A 65 -10.03 3.89 -1.32
C TRP A 65 -10.79 5.23 -1.35
N LYS A 66 -12.12 5.21 -1.23
CA LYS A 66 -12.92 6.44 -1.21
C LYS A 66 -12.59 7.28 0.02
N TYR A 67 -12.42 6.68 1.21
CA TYR A 67 -12.14 7.44 2.43
C TYR A 67 -10.84 8.23 2.41
N VAL A 68 -9.85 7.82 1.62
CA VAL A 68 -8.59 8.57 1.48
C VAL A 68 -8.68 9.65 0.40
N ASN A 69 -9.66 9.57 -0.50
CA ASN A 69 -9.83 10.49 -1.63
C ASN A 69 -11.08 11.40 -1.53
N THR A 70 -11.98 11.12 -0.58
CA THR A 70 -13.18 11.90 -0.31
C THR A 70 -12.84 13.09 0.58
N SER A 71 -13.44 14.24 0.27
CA SER A 71 -13.27 15.44 1.09
C SER A 71 -13.90 15.27 2.46
N ILE A 72 -13.25 15.79 3.51
CA ILE A 72 -13.73 15.73 4.90
C ILE A 72 -15.14 16.31 5.06
N LYS A 73 -15.56 17.20 4.15
CA LYS A 73 -16.89 17.84 4.16
C LYS A 73 -18.05 16.90 3.84
N ASP A 74 -17.78 15.79 3.18
CA ASP A 74 -18.80 14.83 2.74
C ASP A 74 -18.92 13.61 3.68
N LEU A 75 -18.19 13.62 4.80
CA LEU A 75 -18.15 12.53 5.78
C LEU A 75 -18.97 12.87 7.02
N GLU A 76 -19.69 11.89 7.54
CA GLU A 76 -20.34 12.02 8.85
C GLU A 76 -19.27 12.25 9.93
N GLU A 77 -19.62 12.98 10.99
CA GLU A 77 -18.69 13.44 12.03
C GLU A 77 -17.92 12.27 12.68
N GLN A 78 -18.59 11.11 12.85
CA GLN A 78 -17.97 9.90 13.38
C GLN A 78 -16.96 9.27 12.40
N GLU A 79 -17.28 9.22 11.10
CA GLU A 79 -16.39 8.69 10.08
C GLU A 79 -15.14 9.56 9.93
N SER A 80 -15.32 10.88 9.96
CA SER A 80 -14.24 11.88 9.90
C SER A 80 -13.22 11.68 11.04
N ILE A 81 -13.68 11.43 12.28
CA ILE A 81 -12.79 11.17 13.42
C ILE A 81 -11.97 9.89 13.21
N ILE A 82 -12.60 8.82 12.75
CA ILE A 82 -11.94 7.52 12.52
C ILE A 82 -10.90 7.65 11.41
N ILE A 83 -11.25 8.28 10.30
CA ILE A 83 -10.38 8.47 9.13
C ILE A 83 -9.21 9.38 9.49
N ASN A 84 -9.45 10.49 10.17
CA ASN A 84 -8.38 11.40 10.59
C ASN A 84 -7.40 10.72 11.54
N LYS A 85 -7.88 9.88 12.46
CA LYS A 85 -7.02 9.06 13.33
C LYS A 85 -6.19 8.07 12.50
N ALA A 86 -6.80 7.35 11.57
CA ALA A 86 -6.10 6.40 10.71
C ALA A 86 -5.05 7.07 9.80
N LEU A 87 -5.37 8.24 9.23
CA LEU A 87 -4.45 9.04 8.44
C LEU A 87 -3.27 9.53 9.30
N LYS A 88 -3.51 10.10 10.48
CA LYS A 88 -2.43 10.54 11.39
C LYS A 88 -1.50 9.39 11.75
N THR A 89 -2.05 8.25 12.17
CA THR A 89 -1.25 7.06 12.50
C THR A 89 -0.52 6.54 11.26
N GLY A 90 -1.18 6.50 10.10
CA GLY A 90 -0.59 6.01 8.87
C GLY A 90 0.55 6.89 8.35
N TYR A 91 0.40 8.22 8.39
CA TYR A 91 1.45 9.16 8.01
C TYR A 91 2.62 9.16 8.99
N ALA A 92 2.37 9.01 10.29
CA ALA A 92 3.44 8.85 11.27
C ALA A 92 4.28 7.59 10.96
N LEU A 93 3.61 6.46 10.70
CA LEU A 93 4.28 5.21 10.35
C LEU A 93 5.04 5.31 9.02
N PHE A 94 4.40 5.88 7.98
CA PHE A 94 5.04 6.14 6.69
C PHE A 94 6.29 7.00 6.85
N SER A 95 6.22 8.07 7.65
CA SER A 95 7.35 8.98 7.85
C SER A 95 8.55 8.27 8.48
N ILE A 96 8.30 7.42 9.49
CA ILE A 96 9.35 6.60 10.11
C ILE A 96 9.97 5.65 9.09
N ILE A 97 9.14 4.91 8.33
CA ILE A 97 9.61 3.95 7.32
C ILE A 97 10.43 4.66 6.23
N ALA A 98 9.92 5.78 5.72
CA ALA A 98 10.58 6.57 4.69
C ALA A 98 11.92 7.11 5.19
N LEU A 99 11.98 7.67 6.41
CA LEU A 99 13.23 8.15 7.01
C LEU A 99 14.25 7.02 7.16
N CYS A 100 13.85 5.85 7.67
CA CYS A 100 14.73 4.70 7.79
C CYS A 100 15.27 4.26 6.42
N LEU A 101 14.43 4.17 5.39
CA LEU A 101 14.84 3.80 4.04
C LEU A 101 15.82 4.83 3.45
N LEU A 102 15.52 6.12 3.56
CA LEU A 102 16.37 7.20 3.05
C LEU A 102 17.75 7.20 3.73
N ILE A 103 17.79 6.97 5.04
CA ILE A 103 19.05 6.84 5.79
C ILE A 103 19.84 5.62 5.29
N ILE A 104 19.21 4.46 5.13
CA ILE A 104 19.88 3.26 4.60
C ILE A 104 20.48 3.53 3.23
N PHE A 105 19.70 4.12 2.31
CA PHE A 105 20.15 4.46 0.95
C PHE A 105 21.31 5.44 0.96
N SER A 106 21.28 6.43 1.86
CA SER A 106 22.37 7.38 2.08
C SER A 106 23.64 6.70 2.57
N ILE A 107 23.54 5.77 3.53
CA ILE A 107 24.68 5.02 4.06
C ILE A 107 25.36 4.16 3.00
N ILE A 108 24.57 3.52 2.11
CA ILE A 108 25.11 2.70 1.02
C ILE A 108 25.44 3.51 -0.24
N ALA A 109 25.35 4.85 -0.17
CA ALA A 109 25.58 5.78 -1.29
C ALA A 109 24.80 5.43 -2.57
N LYS A 110 23.58 4.88 -2.42
CA LYS A 110 22.73 4.46 -3.54
C LYS A 110 21.70 5.55 -3.85
N SER A 111 21.55 5.89 -5.12
CA SER A 111 20.50 6.79 -5.59
C SER A 111 19.12 6.12 -5.50
N ILE A 112 18.08 6.93 -5.29
CA ILE A 112 16.70 6.46 -5.24
C ILE A 112 16.20 6.33 -6.68
N SER A 113 15.81 5.11 -7.08
CA SER A 113 15.20 4.87 -8.37
C SER A 113 13.78 5.45 -8.45
N ILE A 114 13.30 5.72 -9.67
CA ILE A 114 11.92 6.19 -9.87
C ILE A 114 10.90 5.14 -9.39
N VAL A 115 11.22 3.84 -9.50
CA VAL A 115 10.38 2.74 -9.02
C VAL A 115 10.27 2.77 -7.50
N MET A 116 11.39 2.97 -6.78
CA MET A 116 11.37 3.15 -5.33
C MET A 116 10.55 4.39 -4.93
N ALA A 117 10.72 5.51 -5.64
CA ALA A 117 9.96 6.73 -5.36
C ALA A 117 8.44 6.50 -5.54
N VAL A 118 8.03 5.86 -6.64
CA VAL A 118 6.62 5.50 -6.87
C VAL A 118 6.11 4.53 -5.81
N ALA A 119 6.92 3.55 -5.40
CA ALA A 119 6.54 2.61 -4.34
C ALA A 119 6.34 3.31 -2.99
N LEU A 120 7.18 4.29 -2.64
CA LEU A 120 7.01 5.11 -1.43
C LEU A 120 5.72 5.94 -1.51
N ILE A 121 5.40 6.53 -2.66
CA ILE A 121 4.14 7.25 -2.87
C ILE A 121 2.96 6.29 -2.65
N LEU A 122 2.98 5.11 -3.27
CA LEU A 122 1.93 4.10 -3.09
C LEU A 122 1.82 3.66 -1.63
N LEU A 123 2.93 3.48 -0.95
CA LEU A 123 2.98 3.12 0.47
C LEU A 123 2.29 4.17 1.35
N ALA A 124 2.46 5.45 1.05
CA ALA A 124 1.81 6.56 1.77
C ALA A 124 0.28 6.48 1.71
N TYR A 125 -0.29 5.94 0.63
CA TYR A 125 -1.74 5.70 0.51
C TYR A 125 -2.16 4.36 1.12
N LEU A 126 -1.37 3.30 0.90
CA LEU A 126 -1.70 1.95 1.34
C LEU A 126 -1.71 1.79 2.85
N ILE A 127 -0.82 2.47 3.57
CA ILE A 127 -0.76 2.38 5.04
C ILE A 127 -2.06 2.88 5.68
N PRO A 128 -2.55 4.11 5.45
CA PRO A 128 -3.84 4.56 5.99
C PRO A 128 -5.00 3.64 5.59
N ILE A 129 -5.06 3.21 4.32
CA ILE A 129 -6.10 2.30 3.83
C ILE A 129 -6.09 0.98 4.61
N SER A 130 -4.91 0.43 4.87
CA SER A 130 -4.77 -0.81 5.64
C SER A 130 -5.24 -0.65 7.08
N ILE A 131 -4.94 0.47 7.72
CA ILE A 131 -5.38 0.78 9.08
C ILE A 131 -6.91 0.90 9.13
N ILE A 132 -7.52 1.57 8.15
CA ILE A 132 -8.99 1.69 8.04
C ILE A 132 -9.61 0.30 7.82
N ALA A 133 -9.08 -0.49 6.88
CA ALA A 133 -9.59 -1.82 6.57
C ALA A 133 -9.50 -2.79 7.77
N TRP A 134 -8.48 -2.64 8.63
CA TRP A 134 -8.36 -3.41 9.87
C TRP A 134 -9.24 -2.89 11.00
N THR A 135 -9.50 -1.59 11.05
CA THR A 135 -10.28 -0.94 12.11
C THR A 135 -11.80 -1.05 11.88
N ASN A 136 -12.28 -0.84 10.65
CA ASN A 136 -13.71 -0.91 10.32
C ASN A 136 -14.25 -2.34 10.25
N ASN A 137 -13.42 -3.34 9.91
CA ASN A 137 -13.85 -4.74 9.96
C ASN A 137 -13.94 -5.32 11.39
N GLY A 138 -13.53 -4.56 12.41
CA GLY A 138 -13.73 -4.89 13.83
C GLY A 138 -15.05 -4.40 14.41
N LYS A 139 -15.83 -3.63 13.64
CA LYS A 139 -17.17 -3.14 13.99
C LYS A 139 -18.11 -3.37 12.82
N GLN A 140 -18.38 -4.62 12.49
CA GLN A 140 -19.70 -4.93 11.93
C GLN A 140 -20.66 -5.03 13.11
N SER A 141 -21.29 -3.90 13.42
CA SER A 141 -22.59 -3.92 14.08
C SER A 141 -23.61 -4.62 13.19
#